data_AF-A0A9X9LC27-F1
#
_entry.id   AF-A0A9X9LC27-F1
#
_cell.length_a   1.000
_cell.length_b   1.000
_cell.length_c   1.000
_cell.angle_alpha   90.00
_cell.angle_beta   90.00
_cell.angle_gamma   90.00
#
_symmetry.space_group_name_H-M   'P 1'
#
loop_
_entity.id
_entity.type
_entity.pdbx_description
1 polymer ?
#
loop_
_entity_poly.entity_id
_entity_poly.type
_entity_poly.pdbx_seq_one_letter_code
_entity_poly.pdbx_strand_id
1 'polypeptide(L)'
;MSFTKNLGKFEDDMRTLREKRTEPGWSFCDYFMVQEELAFVFEMLQQFEDALVQYDELDALFSQYVVNFGAGDGATWLTFFCEPVRSWNGLILRKPIDMEKRELIQRQEATLLDLRSYLFSRQCTLLLFLQRPWEVAQRALELLHSCVQELKLLEVSVPPGALDCWVFLSCLEVLQRIEGCCDRAQIDSNIAHTVGLWSYATEKLKSLGYLCGLVSEEGPNSEDLNRIVDLLAGLGAERPETANTAQSPYKKLKEALSSVEAFEKHYLDLSHAAIEMHTSIGRTRSARLVGKDLAEFYMRKKSPQKAEIYLQGALKNYLAEGWALPITHTRKQLAECQKHLGQTENYLQTSSLLASDHHLTEEERKHFCQEILSFASRRTDSPGQKIVLPLHCFAHLQDLHFTPSNAVVHVGGILSVDITLCSQMPIPVRVEQIAINVHFSIEKNNYRKTAEWLTKHKTANGVVTFPAETSPLPAARNNLPALELYEMFERSPSDNSLNTTGIICKNVHMLLRRQESSTSLEAPSGVALEDGAHVLKCSD
;
A
#
# COMPACT_ATOMS: atom_id res chain seq x y z
N MET A 1 -8.33 -41.30 36.86
CA MET A 1 -7.41 -41.18 38.02
C MET A 1 -5.95 -41.35 37.64
N SER A 2 -5.54 -42.35 36.83
CA SER A 2 -4.13 -42.51 36.41
C SER A 2 -3.68 -41.51 35.32
N PHE A 3 -4.54 -41.28 34.32
CA PHE A 3 -4.23 -40.41 33.18
C PHE A 3 -4.02 -38.94 33.55
N THR A 4 -4.92 -38.35 34.35
CA THR A 4 -4.82 -36.96 34.83
C THR A 4 -3.56 -36.72 35.67
N LYS A 5 -3.14 -37.72 36.45
CA LYS A 5 -1.91 -37.65 37.26
C LYS A 5 -0.65 -37.73 36.40
N ASN A 6 -0.69 -38.55 35.34
CA ASN A 6 0.41 -38.62 34.38
C ASN A 6 0.52 -37.35 33.54
N LEU A 7 -0.61 -36.77 33.10
CA LEU A 7 -0.63 -35.51 32.36
C LEU A 7 -0.08 -34.35 33.20
N GLY A 8 -0.51 -34.21 34.46
CA GLY A 8 0.05 -33.18 35.34
C GLY A 8 1.55 -33.33 35.58
N LYS A 9 2.05 -34.58 35.64
CA LYS A 9 3.50 -34.83 35.71
C LYS A 9 4.21 -34.42 34.41
N PHE A 10 3.64 -34.72 33.24
CA PHE A 10 4.18 -34.29 31.95
C PHE A 10 4.24 -32.75 31.85
N GLU A 11 3.20 -32.05 32.29
CA GLU A 11 3.18 -30.58 32.34
C GLU A 11 4.24 -30.00 33.29
N ASP A 12 4.44 -30.62 34.45
CA ASP A 12 5.47 -30.19 35.42
C ASP A 12 6.90 -30.47 34.91
N ASP A 13 7.13 -31.61 34.26
CA ASP A 13 8.41 -31.94 33.61
C ASP A 13 8.71 -30.95 32.47
N MET A 14 7.69 -30.56 31.70
CA MET A 14 7.78 -29.56 30.63
C MET A 14 8.08 -28.16 31.18
N ARG A 15 7.42 -27.73 32.26
CA ARG A 15 7.70 -26.47 32.96
C ARG A 15 9.15 -26.42 33.43
N THR A 16 9.63 -27.50 34.04
CA THR A 16 11.02 -27.63 34.50
C THR A 16 12.00 -27.51 33.33
N LEU A 17 11.70 -28.14 32.18
CA LEU A 17 12.55 -28.05 30.98
C LEU A 17 12.57 -26.62 30.39
N ARG A 18 11.45 -25.89 30.47
CA ARG A 18 11.35 -24.49 30.02
C ARG A 18 12.14 -23.54 30.93
N GLU A 19 12.14 -23.76 32.24
CA GLU A 19 12.92 -22.95 33.20
C GLU A 19 14.43 -23.06 32.95
N LYS A 20 14.88 -24.23 32.49
CA LYS A 20 16.28 -24.51 32.13
C LYS A 20 16.71 -23.94 30.78
N ARG A 21 15.86 -23.18 30.08
CA ARG A 21 16.17 -22.65 28.74
C ARG A 21 17.40 -21.73 28.65
N THR A 22 17.81 -21.17 29.78
CA THR A 22 19.02 -20.33 29.89
C THR A 22 20.28 -21.12 30.24
N GLU A 23 20.15 -22.42 30.54
CA GLU A 23 21.27 -23.29 30.90
C GLU A 23 22.07 -23.71 29.64
N PRO A 24 23.41 -23.81 29.75
CA PRO A 24 24.24 -24.29 28.66
C PRO A 24 23.89 -25.75 28.32
N GLY A 25 23.70 -26.03 27.03
CA GLY A 25 23.33 -27.37 26.54
C GLY A 25 21.83 -27.57 26.34
N TRP A 26 20.99 -26.59 26.67
CA TRP A 26 19.59 -26.60 26.27
C TRP A 26 19.45 -26.46 24.76
N SER A 27 18.57 -27.27 24.16
CA SER A 27 18.25 -27.24 22.74
C SER A 27 16.76 -27.01 22.54
N PHE A 28 16.41 -26.04 21.68
CA PHE A 28 15.02 -25.81 21.30
C PHE A 28 14.40 -27.04 20.65
N CYS A 29 15.13 -27.79 19.82
CA CYS A 29 14.60 -28.97 19.16
C CYS A 29 14.19 -30.06 20.17
N ASP A 30 14.99 -30.28 21.22
CA ASP A 30 14.68 -31.28 22.23
C ASP A 30 13.44 -30.88 23.04
N TYR A 31 13.35 -29.60 23.43
CA TYR A 31 12.18 -29.03 24.07
C TYR A 31 10.93 -29.10 23.18
N PHE A 32 11.08 -28.78 21.89
CA PHE A 32 10.04 -28.84 20.88
C PHE A 32 9.43 -30.25 20.81
N MET A 33 10.25 -31.31 20.75
CA MET A 33 9.73 -32.68 20.64
C MET A 33 8.85 -33.05 21.85
N VAL A 34 9.25 -32.65 23.06
CA VAL A 34 8.49 -32.93 24.28
C VAL A 34 7.21 -32.11 24.34
N GLN A 35 7.27 -30.82 24.01
CA GLN A 35 6.08 -29.96 24.02
C GLN A 35 5.07 -30.37 22.93
N GLU A 36 5.56 -30.85 21.79
CA GLU A 36 4.71 -31.37 20.74
C GLU A 36 3.99 -32.66 21.13
N GLU A 37 4.65 -33.57 21.84
CA GLU A 37 4.00 -34.78 22.37
C GLU A 37 2.83 -34.43 23.29
N LEU A 38 2.98 -33.39 24.11
CA LEU A 38 1.88 -32.85 24.91
C LEU A 38 0.75 -32.29 24.03
N ALA A 39 1.09 -31.56 22.98
CA ALA A 39 0.11 -31.07 22.01
C ALA A 39 -0.68 -32.21 21.34
N PHE A 40 -0.02 -33.32 20.99
CA PHE A 40 -0.70 -34.52 20.47
C PHE A 40 -1.61 -35.15 21.51
N VAL A 41 -1.23 -35.19 22.79
CA VAL A 41 -2.12 -35.67 23.85
C VAL A 41 -3.38 -34.82 23.94
N PHE A 42 -3.26 -33.49 23.91
CA PHE A 42 -4.43 -32.60 23.87
C PHE A 42 -5.28 -32.80 22.63
N GLU A 43 -4.68 -32.95 21.44
CA GLU A 43 -5.41 -33.24 20.21
C GLU A 43 -6.15 -34.58 20.27
N MET A 44 -5.54 -35.64 20.82
CA MET A 44 -6.18 -36.94 21.02
C MET A 44 -7.38 -36.85 21.98
N LEU A 45 -7.34 -35.90 22.93
CA LEU A 45 -8.46 -35.59 23.84
C LEU A 45 -9.47 -34.62 23.22
N GLN A 46 -9.29 -34.21 21.95
CA GLN A 46 -10.08 -33.19 21.26
C GLN A 46 -10.06 -31.81 21.94
N GLN A 47 -9.05 -31.56 22.77
CA GLN A 47 -8.78 -30.26 23.37
C GLN A 47 -7.96 -29.42 22.39
N PHE A 48 -8.57 -29.06 21.26
CA PHE A 48 -7.86 -28.38 20.17
C PHE A 48 -7.32 -26.99 20.55
N GLU A 49 -7.99 -26.27 21.47
CA GLU A 49 -7.49 -25.00 22.01
C GLU A 49 -6.20 -25.21 22.81
N ASP A 50 -6.19 -26.19 23.72
CA ASP A 50 -5.03 -26.49 24.56
C ASP A 50 -3.85 -27.00 23.72
N ALA A 51 -4.13 -27.79 22.68
CA ALA A 51 -3.14 -28.21 21.69
C ALA A 51 -2.60 -27.02 20.89
N LEU A 52 -3.46 -26.08 20.47
CA LEU A 52 -3.06 -24.90 19.70
C LEU A 52 -2.15 -24.00 20.51
N VAL A 53 -2.44 -23.80 21.80
CA VAL A 53 -1.60 -23.03 22.72
C VAL A 53 -0.18 -23.58 22.76
N GLN A 54 0.01 -24.91 22.72
CA GLN A 54 1.37 -25.49 22.72
C GLN A 54 2.18 -25.08 21.47
N TYR A 55 1.57 -25.09 20.29
CA TYR A 55 2.25 -24.65 19.07
C TYR A 55 2.46 -23.13 19.04
N ASP A 56 1.52 -22.35 19.57
CA ASP A 56 1.66 -20.89 19.70
C ASP A 56 2.79 -20.50 20.65
N GLU A 57 2.94 -21.23 21.77
CA GLU A 57 4.07 -21.04 22.67
C GLU A 57 5.42 -21.40 22.03
N LEU A 58 5.48 -22.49 21.26
CA LEU A 58 6.69 -22.87 20.52
C LEU A 58 7.09 -21.81 19.49
N ASP A 59 6.12 -21.33 18.72
CA ASP A 59 6.33 -20.30 17.69
C ASP A 59 6.79 -18.97 18.32
N ALA A 60 6.15 -18.54 19.40
CA ALA A 60 6.51 -17.32 20.13
C ALA A 60 7.89 -17.43 20.81
N LEU A 61 8.19 -18.58 21.44
CA LEU A 61 9.49 -18.82 22.07
C LEU A 61 10.61 -18.77 21.02
N PHE A 62 10.41 -19.42 19.88
CA PHE A 62 11.39 -19.41 18.81
C PHE A 62 11.61 -17.98 18.26
N SER A 63 10.53 -17.24 17.97
CA SER A 63 10.61 -15.84 17.54
C SER A 63 11.38 -14.96 18.53
N GLN A 64 11.19 -15.17 19.83
CA GLN A 64 11.94 -14.46 20.87
C GLN A 64 13.46 -14.71 20.77
N TYR A 65 13.87 -15.97 20.55
CA TYR A 65 15.28 -16.30 20.37
C TYR A 65 15.87 -15.70 19.10
N VAL A 66 15.11 -15.66 18.00
CA VAL A 66 15.55 -15.03 16.75
C VAL A 66 15.83 -13.54 16.99
N VAL A 67 14.90 -12.82 17.61
CA VAL A 67 15.07 -11.39 17.92
C VAL A 67 16.27 -11.15 18.85
N ASN A 68 16.43 -11.97 19.90
CA ASN A 68 17.55 -11.85 20.85
C ASN A 68 18.92 -12.16 20.21
N PHE A 69 18.96 -13.12 19.28
CA PHE A 69 20.17 -13.44 18.55
C PHE A 69 20.64 -12.25 17.69
N GLY A 70 19.70 -11.56 17.02
CA GLY A 70 20.01 -10.32 16.31
C GLY A 70 20.53 -9.18 17.20
N ALA A 71 20.30 -9.26 18.52
CA ALA A 71 20.80 -8.31 19.51
C ALA A 71 22.15 -8.73 20.15
N GLY A 72 22.73 -9.86 19.74
CA GLY A 72 24.06 -10.32 20.18
C GLY A 72 24.09 -11.30 21.36
N ASP A 73 22.93 -11.74 21.86
CA ASP A 73 22.79 -12.73 22.94
C ASP A 73 22.33 -14.09 22.39
N GLY A 74 23.20 -14.70 21.58
CA GLY A 74 22.83 -15.81 20.72
C GLY A 74 22.93 -17.18 21.39
N ALA A 75 21.81 -17.91 21.46
CA ALA A 75 21.83 -19.32 21.81
C ALA A 75 22.50 -20.14 20.70
N THR A 76 23.51 -20.94 21.03
CA THR A 76 24.35 -21.66 20.05
C THR A 76 23.59 -22.64 19.17
N TRP A 77 22.44 -23.15 19.62
CA TRP A 77 21.61 -24.04 18.81
C TRP A 77 20.89 -23.30 17.66
N LEU A 78 20.76 -21.97 17.71
CA LEU A 78 20.04 -21.25 16.65
C LEU A 78 20.81 -21.25 15.31
N THR A 79 22.14 -21.44 15.36
CA THR A 79 22.96 -21.48 14.15
C THR A 79 22.57 -22.61 13.20
N PHE A 80 21.97 -23.70 13.69
CA PHE A 80 21.45 -24.78 12.84
C PHE A 80 20.35 -24.32 11.88
N PHE A 81 19.56 -23.32 12.28
CA PHE A 81 18.51 -22.74 11.43
C PHE A 81 19.04 -21.64 10.49
N CYS A 82 20.31 -21.26 10.63
CA CYS A 82 20.95 -20.20 9.83
C CYS A 82 21.65 -20.74 8.57
N GLU A 83 21.55 -22.04 8.30
CA GLU A 83 22.10 -22.66 7.10
C GLU A 83 21.46 -22.09 5.82
N PRO A 84 22.21 -21.97 4.70
CA PRO A 84 21.69 -21.42 3.45
C PRO A 84 20.43 -22.14 2.95
N VAL A 85 19.45 -21.37 2.50
CA VAL A 85 18.20 -21.92 1.96
C VAL A 85 18.46 -22.60 0.62
N ARG A 86 18.32 -23.92 0.58
CA ARG A 86 18.50 -24.76 -0.63
C ARG A 86 17.19 -25.25 -1.26
N SER A 87 16.09 -25.17 -0.52
CA SER A 87 14.76 -25.53 -1.01
C SER A 87 13.73 -24.56 -0.45
N TRP A 88 12.74 -24.22 -1.28
CA TRP A 88 11.68 -23.26 -0.96
C TRP A 88 10.31 -23.78 -1.39
N ASN A 89 10.06 -25.05 -1.06
CA ASN A 89 8.72 -25.62 -1.12
C ASN A 89 7.75 -24.74 -0.31
N GLY A 90 6.63 -24.35 -0.90
CA GLY A 90 5.58 -23.64 -0.16
C GLY A 90 5.01 -24.48 0.99
N LEU A 91 4.12 -23.86 1.77
CA LEU A 91 3.33 -24.56 2.78
C LEU A 91 2.60 -25.77 2.18
N ILE A 92 2.35 -26.77 3.03
CA ILE A 92 1.55 -27.95 2.70
C ILE A 92 0.57 -28.15 3.85
N LEU A 93 -0.71 -27.86 3.60
CA LEU A 93 -1.74 -27.80 4.64
C LEU A 93 -2.77 -28.93 4.52
N ARG A 94 -2.58 -29.80 3.53
CA ARG A 94 -3.41 -31.00 3.30
C ARG A 94 -2.97 -32.20 4.14
N LYS A 95 -1.73 -32.19 4.61
CA LYS A 95 -1.16 -33.23 5.47
C LYS A 95 -1.25 -32.74 6.92
N PRO A 96 -2.05 -33.40 7.79
CA PRO A 96 -2.21 -32.96 9.18
C PRO A 96 -0.88 -32.93 9.95
N ILE A 97 0.02 -33.89 9.71
CA ILE A 97 1.33 -33.98 10.36
C ILE A 97 2.39 -34.28 9.30
N ASP A 98 3.32 -33.35 9.07
CA ASP A 98 4.43 -33.57 8.14
C ASP A 98 5.63 -34.26 8.81
N MET A 99 5.58 -35.60 8.84
CA MET A 99 6.61 -36.44 9.48
C MET A 99 8.03 -36.18 8.96
N GLU A 100 8.19 -35.81 7.68
CA GLU A 100 9.52 -35.53 7.12
C GLU A 100 10.16 -34.32 7.78
N LYS A 101 9.41 -33.21 7.88
CA LYS A 101 9.89 -31.99 8.57
C LYS A 101 10.09 -32.25 10.06
N ARG A 102 9.20 -33.03 10.68
CA ARG A 102 9.34 -33.43 12.09
C ARG A 102 10.65 -34.18 12.35
N GLU A 103 10.99 -35.15 11.49
CA GLU A 103 12.26 -35.88 11.59
C GLU A 103 13.47 -34.96 11.41
N LEU A 104 13.41 -34.00 10.49
CA LEU A 104 14.48 -33.01 10.31
C LEU A 104 14.65 -32.12 11.56
N ILE A 105 13.54 -31.69 12.18
CA ILE A 105 13.59 -30.91 13.44
C ILE A 105 14.24 -31.74 14.54
N GLN A 106 13.83 -33.00 14.69
CA GLN A 106 14.38 -33.92 15.69
C GLN A 106 15.89 -34.15 15.50
N ARG A 107 16.36 -34.24 14.25
CA ARG A 107 17.79 -34.43 13.93
C ARG A 107 18.60 -33.14 13.93
N GLN A 108 17.96 -31.98 14.17
CA GLN A 108 18.59 -30.66 14.08
C GLN A 108 19.12 -30.33 12.67
N GLU A 109 18.44 -30.85 11.65
CA GLU A 109 18.76 -30.66 10.22
C GLU A 109 17.72 -29.79 9.49
N ALA A 110 16.67 -29.35 10.19
CA ALA A 110 15.61 -28.52 9.62
C ALA A 110 16.10 -27.08 9.36
N THR A 111 15.72 -26.52 8.21
CA THR A 111 15.89 -25.09 7.95
C THR A 111 14.87 -24.27 8.74
N LEU A 112 15.10 -22.95 8.85
CA LEU A 112 14.10 -22.04 9.39
C LEU A 112 12.74 -22.16 8.68
N LEU A 113 12.76 -22.27 7.34
CA LEU A 113 11.55 -22.45 6.54
C LEU A 113 10.83 -23.75 6.88
N ASP A 114 11.55 -24.84 7.13
CA ASP A 114 10.96 -26.12 7.51
C ASP A 114 10.27 -26.04 8.87
N LEU A 115 10.94 -25.48 9.88
CA LEU A 115 10.36 -25.32 11.21
C LEU A 115 9.11 -24.45 11.18
N ARG A 116 9.18 -23.28 10.55
CA ARG A 116 8.05 -22.34 10.44
C ARG A 116 6.89 -22.94 9.65
N SER A 117 7.18 -23.64 8.56
CA SER A 117 6.16 -24.33 7.77
C SER A 117 5.49 -25.45 8.57
N TYR A 118 6.27 -26.19 9.37
CA TYR A 118 5.76 -27.26 10.20
C TYR A 118 4.83 -26.73 11.30
N LEU A 119 5.30 -25.78 12.12
CA LEU A 119 4.52 -25.15 13.19
C LEU A 119 3.19 -24.62 12.65
N PHE A 120 3.24 -23.86 11.55
CA PHE A 120 2.04 -23.30 10.96
C PHE A 120 1.08 -24.35 10.39
N SER A 121 1.59 -25.44 9.79
CA SER A 121 0.74 -26.54 9.30
C SER A 121 -0.07 -27.18 10.43
N ARG A 122 0.52 -27.28 11.63
CA ARG A 122 -0.12 -27.81 12.84
C ARG A 122 -1.15 -26.82 13.40
N GLN A 123 -0.77 -25.55 13.54
CA GLN A 123 -1.70 -24.48 13.93
C GLN A 123 -2.90 -24.41 12.98
N CYS A 124 -2.67 -24.45 11.66
CA CYS A 124 -3.70 -24.44 10.65
C CYS A 124 -4.67 -25.63 10.81
N THR A 125 -4.14 -26.85 10.98
CA THR A 125 -4.97 -28.04 11.19
C THR A 125 -5.89 -27.89 12.40
N LEU A 126 -5.34 -27.43 13.54
CA LEU A 126 -6.11 -27.23 14.77
C LEU A 126 -7.15 -26.11 14.65
N LEU A 127 -6.80 -24.98 14.03
CA LEU A 127 -7.73 -23.88 13.75
C LEU A 127 -8.90 -24.30 12.86
N LEU A 128 -8.64 -25.19 11.89
CA LEU A 128 -9.69 -25.74 11.05
C LEU A 128 -10.60 -26.71 11.82
N PHE A 129 -10.07 -27.51 12.75
CA PHE A 129 -10.91 -28.28 13.68
C PHE A 129 -11.75 -27.38 14.58
N LEU A 130 -11.22 -26.22 14.98
CA LEU A 130 -11.92 -25.19 15.73
C LEU A 130 -12.89 -24.33 14.88
N GLN A 131 -13.01 -24.60 13.58
CA GLN A 131 -13.85 -23.83 12.65
C GLN A 131 -13.50 -22.33 12.58
N ARG A 132 -12.20 -22.00 12.66
CA ARG A 132 -11.66 -20.62 12.57
C ARG A 132 -10.81 -20.39 11.31
N PRO A 133 -11.36 -20.53 10.10
CA PRO A 133 -10.61 -20.33 8.85
C PRO A 133 -10.11 -18.88 8.66
N TRP A 134 -10.82 -17.89 9.23
CA TRP A 134 -10.40 -16.49 9.19
C TRP A 134 -9.08 -16.27 9.94
N GLU A 135 -8.87 -16.98 11.05
CA GLU A 135 -7.66 -16.90 11.87
C GLU A 135 -6.49 -17.56 11.16
N VAL A 136 -6.73 -18.64 10.40
CA VAL A 136 -5.72 -19.23 9.50
C VAL A 136 -5.21 -18.20 8.48
N ALA A 137 -6.11 -17.46 7.83
CA ALA A 137 -5.72 -16.45 6.84
C ALA A 137 -4.91 -15.31 7.47
N GLN A 138 -5.33 -14.83 8.64
CA GLN A 138 -4.63 -13.78 9.37
C GLN A 138 -3.22 -14.22 9.80
N ARG A 139 -3.13 -15.36 10.49
CA ARG A 139 -1.86 -15.90 11.00
C ARG A 139 -0.91 -16.28 9.86
N ALA A 140 -1.44 -16.76 8.73
CA ALA A 140 -0.62 -17.02 7.53
C ALA A 140 0.09 -15.74 7.06
N LEU A 141 -0.64 -14.63 6.95
CA LEU A 141 -0.06 -13.38 6.47
C LEU A 141 1.04 -12.88 7.42
N GLU A 142 0.78 -12.94 8.74
CA GLU A 142 1.75 -12.58 9.77
C GLU A 142 3.00 -13.47 9.73
N LEU A 143 2.83 -14.80 9.62
CA LEU A 143 3.93 -15.76 9.47
C LEU A 143 4.79 -15.46 8.26
N LEU A 144 4.18 -15.28 7.08
CA LEU A 144 4.92 -15.10 5.83
C LEU A 144 5.74 -13.82 5.83
N HIS A 145 5.23 -12.73 6.42
CA HIS A 145 6.02 -11.51 6.61
C HIS A 145 7.12 -11.71 7.65
N SER A 146 6.80 -12.28 8.82
CA SER A 146 7.75 -12.45 9.92
C SER A 146 8.91 -13.35 9.52
N CYS A 147 8.65 -14.48 8.86
CA CYS A 147 9.68 -15.42 8.42
C CYS A 147 10.65 -14.79 7.41
N VAL A 148 10.16 -13.94 6.48
CA VAL A 148 11.03 -13.19 5.56
C VAL A 148 11.92 -12.20 6.32
N GLN A 149 11.44 -11.57 7.39
CA GLN A 149 12.27 -10.68 8.22
C GLN A 149 13.25 -11.43 9.10
N GLU A 150 12.86 -12.57 9.65
CA GLU A 150 13.71 -13.43 10.46
C GLU A 150 14.91 -13.96 9.69
N LEU A 151 14.71 -14.43 8.45
CA LEU A 151 15.84 -14.83 7.58
C LEU A 151 16.83 -13.70 7.34
N LYS A 152 16.34 -12.45 7.20
CA LYS A 152 17.19 -11.27 7.04
C LYS A 152 17.93 -10.93 8.32
N LEU A 153 17.25 -11.00 9.47
CA LEU A 153 17.83 -10.70 10.78
C LEU A 153 18.90 -11.73 11.18
N LEU A 154 18.71 -12.99 10.79
CA LEU A 154 19.67 -14.07 10.97
C LEU A 154 20.75 -14.11 9.88
N GLU A 155 20.73 -13.18 8.92
CA GLU A 155 21.67 -13.10 7.79
C GLU A 155 21.79 -14.41 6.99
N VAL A 156 20.69 -15.16 6.89
CA VAL A 156 20.68 -16.43 6.16
C VAL A 156 20.83 -16.18 4.66
N SER A 157 21.76 -16.91 4.03
CA SER A 157 21.93 -16.84 2.58
C SER A 157 20.73 -17.45 1.86
N VAL A 158 20.05 -16.64 1.05
CA VAL A 158 18.87 -17.02 0.28
C VAL A 158 19.08 -16.70 -1.20
N PRO A 159 18.86 -17.65 -2.13
CA PRO A 159 18.92 -17.38 -3.56
C PRO A 159 17.89 -16.31 -4.00
N PRO A 160 18.26 -15.40 -4.92
CA PRO A 160 17.33 -14.37 -5.41
C PRO A 160 16.03 -14.97 -5.94
N GLY A 161 14.88 -14.48 -5.46
CA GLY A 161 13.55 -14.96 -5.85
C GLY A 161 13.04 -16.20 -5.09
N ALA A 162 13.89 -16.94 -4.37
CA ALA A 162 13.46 -18.14 -3.63
C ALA A 162 12.35 -17.85 -2.61
N LEU A 163 12.47 -16.75 -1.85
CA LEU A 163 11.43 -16.36 -0.89
C LEU A 163 10.16 -15.84 -1.57
N ASP A 164 10.27 -15.19 -2.72
CA ASP A 164 9.09 -14.77 -3.47
C ASP A 164 8.32 -16.01 -3.98
N CYS A 165 9.02 -17.06 -4.41
CA CYS A 165 8.41 -18.36 -4.72
C CYS A 165 7.75 -18.99 -3.48
N TRP A 166 8.48 -19.06 -2.35
CA TRP A 166 7.96 -19.65 -1.11
C TRP A 166 6.69 -18.95 -0.65
N VAL A 167 6.69 -17.61 -0.58
CA VAL A 167 5.54 -16.81 -0.17
C VAL A 167 4.39 -16.99 -1.15
N PHE A 168 4.65 -16.90 -2.46
CA PHE A 168 3.61 -17.07 -3.48
C PHE A 168 2.90 -18.42 -3.34
N LEU A 169 3.66 -19.51 -3.25
CA LEU A 169 3.12 -20.86 -3.10
C LEU A 169 2.33 -21.00 -1.80
N SER A 170 2.85 -20.44 -0.72
CA SER A 170 2.24 -20.52 0.61
C SER A 170 0.92 -19.74 0.69
N CYS A 171 0.87 -18.54 0.10
CA CYS A 171 -0.39 -17.78 0.00
C CYS A 171 -1.45 -18.58 -0.75
N LEU A 172 -1.11 -19.16 -1.91
CA LEU A 172 -2.06 -19.94 -2.69
C LEU A 172 -2.50 -21.24 -1.99
N GLU A 173 -1.59 -21.95 -1.32
CA GLU A 173 -1.96 -23.14 -0.54
C GLU A 173 -2.96 -22.78 0.57
N VAL A 174 -2.73 -21.70 1.33
CA VAL A 174 -3.65 -21.24 2.38
C VAL A 174 -5.01 -20.89 1.80
N LEU A 175 -5.04 -20.12 0.71
CA LEU A 175 -6.29 -19.72 0.05
C LEU A 175 -7.08 -20.94 -0.43
N GLN A 176 -6.42 -21.88 -1.11
CA GLN A 176 -7.04 -23.12 -1.58
C GLN A 176 -7.49 -24.01 -0.42
N ARG A 177 -6.72 -24.06 0.67
CA ARG A 177 -7.05 -24.86 1.84
C ARG A 177 -8.31 -24.35 2.53
N ILE A 178 -8.47 -23.03 2.63
CA ILE A 178 -9.67 -22.37 3.17
C ILE A 178 -10.86 -22.57 2.23
N GLU A 179 -10.68 -22.34 0.93
CA GLU A 179 -11.73 -22.56 -0.06
C GLU A 179 -12.25 -24.01 -0.06
N GLY A 180 -11.36 -24.99 0.10
CA GLY A 180 -11.71 -26.40 0.14
C GLY A 180 -12.43 -26.86 1.42
N CYS A 181 -12.46 -26.06 2.50
CA CYS A 181 -13.12 -26.43 3.75
C CYS A 181 -14.24 -25.49 4.18
N CYS A 182 -14.53 -24.45 3.41
CA CYS A 182 -15.54 -23.45 3.74
C CYS A 182 -16.62 -23.38 2.67
N ASP A 183 -17.86 -23.17 3.11
CA ASP A 183 -18.96 -22.90 2.20
C ASP A 183 -18.84 -21.48 1.62
N ARG A 184 -19.53 -21.21 0.50
CA ARG A 184 -19.47 -19.90 -0.17
C ARG A 184 -19.80 -18.72 0.77
N ALA A 185 -20.81 -18.88 1.63
CA ALA A 185 -21.19 -17.83 2.60
C ALA A 185 -20.08 -17.55 3.63
N GLN A 186 -19.35 -18.58 4.07
CA GLN A 186 -18.22 -18.42 4.98
C GLN A 186 -17.05 -17.73 4.27
N ILE A 187 -16.75 -18.12 3.03
CA ILE A 187 -15.72 -17.49 2.21
C ILE A 187 -16.03 -15.99 2.04
N ASP A 188 -17.27 -15.66 1.66
CA ASP A 188 -17.71 -14.28 1.46
C ASP A 188 -17.58 -13.43 2.73
N SER A 189 -17.88 -14.00 3.91
CA SER A 189 -17.68 -13.33 5.20
C SER A 189 -16.21 -13.12 5.56
N ASN A 190 -15.32 -13.96 5.02
CA ASN A 190 -13.89 -13.99 5.36
C ASN A 190 -12.99 -13.25 4.34
N ILE A 191 -13.57 -12.65 3.28
CA ILE A 191 -12.82 -11.92 2.24
C ILE A 191 -11.87 -10.88 2.85
N ALA A 192 -12.30 -10.18 3.89
CA ALA A 192 -11.49 -9.17 4.56
C ALA A 192 -10.17 -9.71 5.16
N HIS A 193 -10.14 -11.00 5.50
CA HIS A 193 -8.97 -11.69 6.06
C HIS A 193 -8.11 -12.34 4.96
N THR A 194 -8.71 -12.79 3.84
CA THR A 194 -7.97 -13.47 2.76
C THR A 194 -7.38 -12.52 1.72
N VAL A 195 -7.92 -11.29 1.58
CA VAL A 195 -7.46 -10.30 0.59
C VAL A 195 -5.97 -9.94 0.72
N GLY A 196 -5.43 -9.99 1.95
CA GLY A 196 -4.01 -9.74 2.21
C GLY A 196 -3.13 -10.79 1.53
N LEU A 197 -3.52 -12.06 1.60
CA LEU A 197 -2.81 -13.17 0.94
C LEU A 197 -2.88 -13.08 -0.58
N TRP A 198 -4.05 -12.71 -1.14
CA TRP A 198 -4.18 -12.44 -2.57
C TRP A 198 -3.25 -11.33 -3.03
N SER A 199 -3.23 -10.22 -2.28
CA SER A 199 -2.36 -9.08 -2.60
C SER A 199 -0.89 -9.45 -2.54
N TYR A 200 -0.49 -10.19 -1.51
CA TYR A 200 0.90 -10.59 -1.32
C TYR A 200 1.35 -11.59 -2.39
N ALA A 201 0.50 -12.55 -2.76
CA ALA A 201 0.76 -13.44 -3.90
C ALA A 201 0.92 -12.66 -5.22
N THR A 202 0.03 -11.68 -5.49
CA THR A 202 0.13 -10.83 -6.68
C THR A 202 1.43 -10.04 -6.72
N GLU A 203 1.84 -9.46 -5.58
CA GLU A 203 3.12 -8.74 -5.45
C GLU A 203 4.32 -9.67 -5.68
N LYS A 204 4.28 -10.89 -5.12
CA LYS A 204 5.37 -11.86 -5.31
C LYS A 204 5.47 -12.37 -6.73
N LEU A 205 4.35 -12.60 -7.40
CA LEU A 205 4.37 -12.94 -8.81
C LEU A 205 4.91 -11.78 -9.65
N LYS A 206 4.52 -10.52 -9.35
CA LYS A 206 5.12 -9.33 -9.98
C LYS A 206 6.65 -9.36 -9.83
N SER A 207 7.15 -9.50 -8.61
CA SER A 207 8.59 -9.54 -8.31
C SER A 207 9.32 -10.61 -9.13
N LEU A 208 8.79 -11.84 -9.14
CA LEU A 208 9.37 -12.95 -9.90
C LEU A 208 9.38 -12.69 -11.41
N GLY A 209 8.30 -12.15 -11.97
CA GLY A 209 8.25 -11.81 -13.39
C GLY A 209 9.28 -10.78 -13.80
N TYR A 210 9.57 -9.82 -12.93
CA TYR A 210 10.57 -8.78 -13.18
C TYR A 210 11.99 -9.35 -13.03
N LEU A 211 12.23 -10.15 -12.00
CA LEU A 211 13.51 -10.82 -11.75
C LEU A 211 13.91 -11.77 -12.90
N CYS A 212 12.92 -12.43 -13.48
CA CYS A 212 13.06 -13.40 -14.56
C CYS A 212 12.94 -12.77 -15.96
N GLY A 213 12.92 -11.44 -16.09
CA GLY A 213 12.86 -10.77 -17.40
C GLY A 213 11.55 -10.98 -18.19
N LEU A 214 10.52 -11.59 -17.60
CA LEU A 214 9.24 -11.91 -18.27
C LEU A 214 8.40 -10.67 -18.59
N VAL A 215 8.72 -9.55 -17.96
CA VAL A 215 8.09 -8.24 -18.20
C VAL A 215 8.87 -7.39 -19.21
N SER A 216 10.11 -7.78 -19.54
CA SER A 216 10.93 -7.09 -20.54
C SER A 216 10.28 -7.12 -21.92
N GLU A 217 10.57 -6.09 -22.73
CA GLU A 217 10.13 -6.01 -24.13
C GLU A 217 10.80 -7.08 -25.00
N GLU A 218 12.09 -7.32 -24.76
CA GLU A 218 12.89 -8.29 -25.51
C GLU A 218 12.74 -9.72 -24.96
N GLY A 219 11.97 -9.88 -23.87
CA GLY A 219 11.84 -11.12 -23.12
C GLY A 219 13.05 -11.44 -22.23
N PRO A 220 13.09 -12.64 -21.65
CA PRO A 220 14.17 -13.07 -20.76
C PRO A 220 15.48 -13.29 -21.52
N ASN A 221 16.59 -12.77 -20.99
CA ASN A 221 17.93 -13.04 -21.50
C ASN A 221 18.50 -14.36 -20.95
N SER A 222 19.75 -14.71 -21.31
CA SER A 222 20.38 -15.96 -20.86
C SER A 222 20.56 -16.06 -19.34
N GLU A 223 20.84 -14.94 -18.66
CA GLU A 223 20.94 -14.94 -17.20
C GLU A 223 19.56 -15.13 -16.55
N ASP A 224 18.53 -14.49 -17.11
CA ASP A 224 17.15 -14.62 -16.63
C ASP A 224 16.65 -16.07 -16.78
N LEU A 225 16.97 -16.72 -17.90
CA LEU A 225 16.66 -18.14 -18.11
C LEU A 225 17.37 -19.05 -17.10
N ASN A 226 18.65 -18.78 -16.79
CA ASN A 226 19.37 -19.51 -15.75
C ASN A 226 18.71 -19.31 -14.37
N ARG A 227 18.29 -18.08 -14.03
CA ARG A 227 17.54 -17.81 -12.80
C ARG A 227 16.23 -18.59 -12.75
N ILE A 228 15.47 -18.66 -13.85
CA ILE A 228 14.24 -19.46 -13.91
C ILE A 228 14.54 -20.94 -13.63
N VAL A 229 15.59 -21.49 -14.24
CA VAL A 229 16.01 -22.88 -14.02
C VAL A 229 16.39 -23.12 -12.57
N ASP A 230 17.19 -22.25 -11.97
CA ASP A 230 17.61 -22.33 -10.56
C ASP A 230 16.40 -22.23 -9.62
N LEU A 231 15.48 -21.31 -9.90
CA LEU A 231 14.23 -21.12 -9.15
C LEU A 231 13.37 -22.39 -9.18
N LEU A 232 13.18 -22.98 -10.35
CA LEU A 232 12.40 -24.20 -10.51
C LEU A 232 13.12 -25.42 -9.91
N ALA A 233 14.45 -25.46 -9.93
CA ALA A 233 15.24 -26.54 -9.33
C ALA A 233 15.08 -26.58 -7.79
N GLY A 234 15.12 -25.44 -7.11
CA GLY A 234 14.96 -25.40 -5.65
C GLY A 234 13.51 -25.58 -5.16
N LEU A 235 12.52 -25.52 -6.05
CA LEU A 235 11.17 -26.00 -5.77
C LEU A 235 11.07 -27.53 -5.69
N GLY A 236 12.07 -28.26 -6.20
CA GLY A 236 12.03 -29.72 -6.23
C GLY A 236 10.89 -30.31 -7.06
N ALA A 237 10.52 -31.56 -6.76
CA ALA A 237 9.41 -32.24 -7.43
C ALA A 237 8.07 -31.87 -6.80
N GLU A 238 7.00 -31.87 -7.61
CA GLU A 238 5.65 -31.69 -7.08
C GLU A 238 5.32 -32.82 -6.10
N ARG A 239 4.81 -32.46 -4.92
CA ARG A 239 4.46 -33.45 -3.91
C ARG A 239 3.14 -34.18 -4.25
N PRO A 240 3.01 -35.47 -3.90
CA PRO A 240 1.82 -36.27 -4.22
C PRO A 240 0.49 -35.65 -3.73
N GLU A 241 0.50 -34.94 -2.60
CA GLU A 241 -0.66 -34.33 -1.96
C GLU A 241 -1.32 -33.24 -2.83
N THR A 242 -0.54 -32.58 -3.67
CA THR A 242 -1.00 -31.53 -4.59
C THR A 242 -1.03 -31.98 -6.04
N ALA A 243 -0.36 -33.08 -6.39
CA ALA A 243 -0.20 -33.58 -7.77
C ALA A 243 -1.51 -33.83 -8.52
N ASN A 244 -2.57 -34.28 -7.83
CA ASN A 244 -3.87 -34.54 -8.45
C ASN A 244 -4.74 -33.27 -8.62
N THR A 245 -4.31 -32.13 -8.06
CA THR A 245 -5.01 -30.87 -8.20
C THR A 245 -4.61 -30.23 -9.53
N ALA A 246 -5.59 -29.99 -10.41
CA ALA A 246 -5.32 -29.41 -11.73
C ALA A 246 -4.68 -28.02 -11.65
N GLN A 247 -4.96 -27.26 -10.58
CA GLN A 247 -4.43 -25.94 -10.30
C GLN A 247 -3.68 -25.89 -8.96
N SER A 248 -2.75 -26.82 -8.70
CA SER A 248 -1.89 -26.72 -7.52
C SER A 248 -1.05 -25.43 -7.55
N PRO A 249 -0.67 -24.87 -6.39
CA PRO A 249 0.19 -23.69 -6.34
C PRO A 249 1.50 -23.89 -7.13
N TYR A 250 2.08 -25.09 -7.02
CA TYR A 250 3.30 -25.48 -7.72
C TYR A 250 3.12 -25.42 -9.25
N LYS A 251 2.06 -26.05 -9.78
CA LYS A 251 1.78 -26.02 -11.22
C LYS A 251 1.52 -24.60 -11.72
N LYS A 252 0.79 -23.80 -10.95
CA LYS A 252 0.49 -22.40 -11.30
C LYS A 252 1.77 -21.56 -11.40
N LEU A 253 2.67 -21.68 -10.41
CA LEU A 253 3.95 -20.97 -10.47
C LEU A 253 4.83 -21.46 -11.63
N LYS A 254 4.94 -22.77 -11.82
CA LYS A 254 5.74 -23.37 -12.89
C LYS A 254 5.23 -22.96 -14.27
N GLU A 255 3.91 -22.95 -14.48
CA GLU A 255 3.30 -22.46 -15.72
C GLU A 255 3.55 -20.96 -15.89
N ALA A 256 3.35 -20.14 -14.85
CA ALA A 256 3.57 -18.70 -14.92
C ALA A 256 5.02 -18.33 -15.27
N LEU A 257 6.02 -19.11 -14.84
CA LEU A 257 7.43 -18.87 -15.17
C LEU A 257 7.88 -19.50 -16.51
N SER A 258 7.00 -20.25 -17.19
CA SER A 258 7.38 -21.01 -18.40
C SER A 258 7.46 -20.15 -19.67
N SER A 259 6.71 -19.05 -19.74
CA SER A 259 6.73 -18.14 -20.89
C SER A 259 6.25 -16.75 -20.50
N VAL A 260 6.53 -15.77 -21.38
CA VAL A 260 6.06 -14.38 -21.21
C VAL A 260 4.53 -14.30 -21.22
N GLU A 261 3.87 -15.06 -22.10
CA GLU A 261 2.41 -15.08 -22.23
C GLU A 261 1.75 -15.75 -21.03
N ALA A 262 2.33 -16.86 -20.54
CA ALA A 262 1.83 -17.55 -19.36
C ALA A 262 1.95 -16.67 -18.12
N PHE A 263 3.09 -15.98 -17.96
CA PHE A 263 3.28 -15.00 -16.91
C PHE A 263 2.22 -13.89 -16.97
N GLU A 264 2.07 -13.26 -18.13
CA GLU A 264 1.13 -12.15 -18.32
C GLU A 264 -0.29 -12.57 -17.95
N LYS A 265 -0.76 -13.72 -18.44
CA LYS A 265 -2.07 -14.25 -18.10
C LYS A 265 -2.24 -14.41 -16.59
N HIS A 266 -1.34 -15.14 -15.94
CA HIS A 266 -1.46 -15.43 -14.49
C HIS A 266 -1.35 -14.15 -13.64
N TYR A 267 -0.48 -13.21 -14.02
CA TYR A 267 -0.32 -11.94 -13.32
C TYR A 267 -1.55 -11.04 -13.45
N LEU A 268 -2.15 -10.96 -14.65
CA LEU A 268 -3.38 -10.21 -14.88
C LEU A 268 -4.56 -10.82 -14.11
N ASP A 269 -4.74 -12.14 -14.17
CA ASP A 269 -5.81 -12.85 -13.45
C ASP A 269 -5.73 -12.60 -11.93
N LEU A 270 -4.53 -12.72 -11.35
CA LEU A 270 -4.27 -12.46 -9.93
C LEU A 270 -4.49 -10.99 -9.55
N SER A 271 -4.08 -10.06 -10.41
CA SER A 271 -4.23 -8.62 -10.16
C SER A 271 -5.69 -8.18 -10.23
N HIS A 272 -6.46 -8.69 -11.20
CA HIS A 272 -7.88 -8.40 -11.31
C HIS A 272 -8.67 -8.99 -10.14
N ALA A 273 -8.36 -10.22 -9.73
CA ALA A 273 -8.94 -10.82 -8.51
C ALA A 273 -8.62 -9.97 -7.26
N ALA A 274 -7.37 -9.53 -7.09
CA ALA A 274 -6.99 -8.69 -5.96
C ALA A 274 -7.74 -7.33 -5.96
N ILE A 275 -7.92 -6.70 -7.13
CA ILE A 275 -8.70 -5.46 -7.28
C ILE A 275 -10.17 -5.68 -6.91
N GLU A 276 -10.78 -6.76 -7.40
CA GLU A 276 -12.17 -7.11 -7.10
C GLU A 276 -12.37 -7.34 -5.60
N MET A 277 -11.48 -8.13 -4.98
CA MET A 277 -11.54 -8.45 -3.56
C MET A 277 -11.34 -7.23 -2.66
N HIS A 278 -10.43 -6.30 -3.01
CA HIS A 278 -10.29 -5.03 -2.29
C HIS A 278 -11.51 -4.12 -2.47
N THR A 279 -12.11 -4.14 -3.65
CA THR A 279 -13.29 -3.32 -3.96
C THR A 279 -14.51 -3.82 -3.19
N SER A 280 -14.71 -5.15 -3.10
CA SER A 280 -15.85 -5.75 -2.42
C SER A 280 -15.87 -5.47 -0.90
N ILE A 281 -14.71 -5.34 -0.27
CA ILE A 281 -14.59 -4.96 1.15
C ILE A 281 -14.49 -3.46 1.40
N GLY A 282 -14.66 -2.62 0.37
CA GLY A 282 -14.58 -1.16 0.47
C GLY A 282 -13.17 -0.60 0.64
N ARG A 283 -12.10 -1.39 0.45
CA ARG A 283 -10.71 -0.92 0.48
C ARG A 283 -10.28 -0.36 -0.86
N THR A 284 -10.95 0.71 -1.31
CA THR A 284 -10.75 1.27 -2.66
C THR A 284 -9.31 1.75 -2.90
N ARG A 285 -8.62 2.28 -1.89
CA ARG A 285 -7.20 2.71 -2.04
C ARG A 285 -6.29 1.55 -2.41
N SER A 286 -6.43 0.42 -1.74
CA SER A 286 -5.65 -0.79 -2.03
C SER A 286 -5.94 -1.33 -3.43
N ALA A 287 -7.21 -1.30 -3.86
CA ALA A 287 -7.58 -1.62 -5.24
C ALA A 287 -6.90 -0.67 -6.26
N ARG A 288 -6.83 0.64 -5.97
CA ARG A 288 -6.13 1.60 -6.83
C ARG A 288 -4.63 1.38 -6.86
N LEU A 289 -4.02 0.94 -5.75
CA LEU A 289 -2.59 0.63 -5.71
C LEU A 289 -2.26 -0.54 -6.65
N VAL A 290 -3.00 -1.64 -6.58
CA VAL A 290 -2.85 -2.78 -7.51
C VAL A 290 -3.11 -2.33 -8.96
N GLY A 291 -4.09 -1.45 -9.18
CA GLY A 291 -4.33 -0.85 -10.49
C GLY A 291 -3.14 -0.05 -11.03
N LYS A 292 -2.40 0.66 -10.17
CA LYS A 292 -1.17 1.36 -10.56
C LYS A 292 -0.04 0.39 -10.90
N ASP A 293 0.08 -0.73 -10.20
CA ASP A 293 1.04 -1.79 -10.57
C ASP A 293 0.75 -2.36 -11.96
N LEU A 294 -0.54 -2.57 -12.28
CA LEU A 294 -0.96 -2.94 -13.63
C LEU A 294 -0.64 -1.86 -14.66
N ALA A 295 -0.79 -0.58 -14.31
CA ALA A 295 -0.41 0.52 -15.20
C ALA A 295 1.09 0.49 -15.52
N GLU A 296 1.94 0.29 -14.52
CA GLU A 296 3.39 0.12 -14.71
C GLU A 296 3.68 -1.08 -15.63
N PHE A 297 3.04 -2.21 -15.39
CA PHE A 297 3.17 -3.41 -16.23
C PHE A 297 2.79 -3.12 -17.69
N TYR A 298 1.66 -2.46 -17.93
CA TYR A 298 1.22 -2.11 -19.28
C TYR A 298 2.12 -1.09 -19.98
N MET A 299 2.71 -0.15 -19.23
CA MET A 299 3.72 0.77 -19.77
C MET A 299 4.94 0.00 -20.29
N ARG A 300 5.43 -0.98 -19.52
CA ARG A 300 6.55 -1.85 -19.96
C ARG A 300 6.19 -2.74 -21.16
N LYS A 301 4.93 -3.14 -21.31
CA LYS A 301 4.41 -3.90 -22.46
C LYS A 301 4.02 -3.03 -23.66
N LYS A 302 4.43 -1.76 -23.72
CA LYS A 302 4.05 -0.79 -24.78
C LYS A 302 2.54 -0.69 -25.02
N SER A 303 1.74 -0.86 -23.98
CA SER A 303 0.28 -0.72 -24.02
C SER A 303 -0.19 0.48 -23.18
N PRO A 304 0.31 1.71 -23.45
CA PRO A 304 0.02 2.88 -22.61
C PRO A 304 -1.47 3.22 -22.52
N GLN A 305 -2.27 2.86 -23.53
CA GLN A 305 -3.73 3.07 -23.51
C GLN A 305 -4.40 2.34 -22.34
N LYS A 306 -3.95 1.12 -22.02
CA LYS A 306 -4.47 0.35 -20.88
C LYS A 306 -3.99 0.95 -19.56
N ALA A 307 -2.73 1.41 -19.51
CA ALA A 307 -2.16 2.04 -18.32
C ALA A 307 -2.89 3.33 -17.94
N GLU A 308 -3.24 4.16 -18.93
CA GLU A 308 -3.93 5.44 -18.73
C GLU A 308 -5.24 5.27 -17.92
N ILE A 309 -6.04 4.24 -18.24
CA ILE A 309 -7.33 3.98 -17.57
C ILE A 309 -7.14 3.78 -16.06
N TYR A 310 -6.16 2.99 -15.66
CA TYR A 310 -5.86 2.73 -14.24
C TYR A 310 -5.32 3.99 -13.54
N LEU A 311 -4.43 4.74 -14.19
CA LEU A 311 -3.84 5.96 -13.65
C LEU A 311 -4.86 7.07 -13.46
N GLN A 312 -5.74 7.30 -14.44
CA GLN A 312 -6.83 8.27 -14.34
C GLN A 312 -7.81 7.89 -13.22
N GLY A 313 -8.16 6.61 -13.10
CA GLY A 313 -9.03 6.11 -12.02
C GLY A 313 -8.41 6.29 -10.64
N ALA A 314 -7.11 6.03 -10.49
CA ALA A 314 -6.39 6.26 -9.24
C ALA A 314 -6.28 7.76 -8.91
N LEU A 315 -5.92 8.59 -9.90
CA LEU A 315 -5.78 10.04 -9.74
C LEU A 315 -7.09 10.68 -9.31
N LYS A 316 -8.23 10.31 -9.91
CA LYS A 316 -9.56 10.80 -9.53
C LYS A 316 -9.85 10.54 -8.05
N ASN A 317 -9.56 9.34 -7.56
CA ASN A 317 -9.79 8.97 -6.17
C ASN A 317 -8.87 9.75 -5.23
N TYR A 318 -7.57 9.82 -5.54
CA TYR A 318 -6.64 10.55 -4.68
C TYR A 318 -6.94 12.05 -4.62
N LEU A 319 -7.35 12.65 -5.75
CA LEU A 319 -7.81 14.05 -5.80
C LEU A 319 -9.04 14.28 -4.94
N ALA A 320 -10.05 13.39 -5.02
CA ALA A 320 -11.27 13.50 -4.21
C ALA A 320 -10.98 13.42 -2.70
N GLU A 321 -9.95 12.69 -2.31
CA GLU A 321 -9.55 12.47 -0.93
C GLU A 321 -8.44 13.41 -0.42
N GLY A 322 -7.79 14.18 -1.31
CA GLY A 322 -6.74 15.15 -0.95
C GLY A 322 -5.36 14.55 -0.65
N TRP A 323 -5.01 13.37 -1.18
CA TRP A 323 -3.70 12.74 -0.93
C TRP A 323 -2.59 13.30 -1.81
N ALA A 324 -1.95 14.39 -1.38
CA ALA A 324 -0.98 15.13 -2.19
C ALA A 324 0.14 14.26 -2.80
N LEU A 325 0.88 13.49 -1.98
CA LEU A 325 2.00 12.66 -2.48
C LEU A 325 1.57 11.59 -3.51
N PRO A 326 0.52 10.77 -3.25
CA PRO A 326 -0.03 9.87 -4.27
C PRO A 326 -0.49 10.57 -5.54
N ILE A 327 -1.05 11.78 -5.45
CA ILE A 327 -1.46 12.58 -6.62
C ILE A 327 -0.25 12.97 -7.44
N THR A 328 0.76 13.58 -6.82
CA THR A 328 2.02 13.97 -7.47
C THR A 328 2.67 12.79 -8.18
N HIS A 329 2.80 11.65 -7.49
CA HIS A 329 3.38 10.45 -8.07
C HIS A 329 2.55 9.91 -9.24
N THR A 330 1.22 9.85 -9.10
CA THR A 330 0.33 9.34 -10.15
C THR A 330 0.32 10.27 -11.37
N ARG A 331 0.41 11.59 -11.17
CA ARG A 331 0.57 12.57 -12.26
C ARG A 331 1.87 12.36 -13.03
N LYS A 332 3.00 12.03 -12.36
CA LYS A 332 4.25 11.69 -13.07
C LYS A 332 4.07 10.50 -14.00
N GLN A 333 3.49 9.41 -13.49
CA GLN A 333 3.21 8.21 -14.28
C GLN A 333 2.25 8.51 -15.45
N LEU A 334 1.23 9.34 -15.20
CA LEU A 334 0.27 9.74 -16.22
C LEU A 334 0.91 10.63 -17.30
N ALA A 335 1.79 11.56 -16.92
CA ALA A 335 2.52 12.40 -17.85
C ALA A 335 3.40 11.57 -18.79
N GLU A 336 4.12 10.59 -18.25
CA GLU A 336 4.89 9.63 -19.06
C GLU A 336 3.99 8.86 -20.03
N CYS A 337 2.86 8.33 -19.54
CA CYS A 337 1.88 7.64 -20.37
C CYS A 337 1.33 8.51 -21.51
N GLN A 338 0.93 9.75 -21.21
CA GLN A 338 0.41 10.71 -22.19
C GLN A 338 1.46 11.08 -23.25
N LYS A 339 2.73 11.21 -22.85
CA LYS A 339 3.86 11.44 -23.76
C LYS A 339 4.04 10.28 -24.73
N HIS A 340 3.96 9.04 -24.26
CA HIS A 340 4.01 7.84 -25.11
C HIS A 340 2.80 7.73 -26.07
N LEU A 341 1.63 8.20 -25.65
CA LEU A 341 0.42 8.24 -26.47
C LEU A 341 0.39 9.38 -27.49
N GLY A 342 1.35 10.32 -27.43
CA GLY A 342 1.33 11.53 -28.27
C GLY A 342 0.21 12.52 -27.91
N GLN A 343 -0.42 12.36 -26.74
CA GLN A 343 -1.49 13.24 -26.26
C GLN A 343 -0.92 14.55 -25.72
N THR A 344 -0.48 15.41 -26.64
CA THR A 344 0.29 16.62 -26.34
C THR A 344 -0.44 17.57 -25.39
N GLU A 345 -1.72 17.83 -25.62
CA GLU A 345 -2.51 18.74 -24.77
C GLU A 345 -2.62 18.23 -23.34
N ASN A 346 -3.01 16.96 -23.16
CA ASN A 346 -3.10 16.32 -21.85
C ASN A 346 -1.75 16.29 -21.14
N TYR A 347 -0.67 15.98 -21.87
CA TYR A 347 0.68 15.98 -21.33
C TYR A 347 1.10 17.36 -20.81
N LEU A 348 0.81 18.43 -21.55
CA LEU A 348 1.14 19.80 -21.13
C LEU A 348 0.29 20.25 -19.93
N GLN A 349 -0.99 19.86 -19.87
CA GLN A 349 -1.85 20.11 -18.70
C GLN A 349 -1.31 19.39 -17.45
N THR A 350 -0.92 18.12 -17.56
CA THR A 350 -0.32 17.38 -16.45
C THR A 350 1.04 17.97 -16.07
N SER A 351 1.85 18.38 -17.05
CA SER A 351 3.16 19.00 -16.82
C SER A 351 3.05 20.35 -16.13
N SER A 352 2.03 21.17 -16.41
CA SER A 352 1.83 22.45 -15.71
C SER A 352 1.47 22.24 -14.25
N LEU A 353 0.68 21.21 -13.96
CA LEU A 353 0.37 20.80 -12.59
C LEU A 353 1.60 20.27 -11.86
N LEU A 354 2.50 19.55 -12.53
CA LEU A 354 3.74 19.05 -11.94
C LEU A 354 4.77 20.17 -11.73
N ALA A 355 4.92 21.11 -12.65
CA ALA A 355 5.84 22.24 -12.51
C ALA A 355 5.50 23.15 -11.30
N SER A 356 4.23 23.23 -10.94
CA SER A 356 3.72 23.96 -9.78
C SER A 356 3.63 23.14 -8.48
N ASP A 357 3.96 21.84 -8.53
CA ASP A 357 3.82 20.95 -7.39
C ASP A 357 4.98 21.10 -6.42
N HIS A 358 4.70 21.54 -5.20
CA HIS A 358 5.69 21.77 -4.15
C HIS A 358 6.20 20.48 -3.50
N HIS A 359 5.60 19.32 -3.80
CA HIS A 359 6.06 18.01 -3.32
C HIS A 359 7.15 17.41 -4.20
N LEU A 360 7.45 18.02 -5.35
CA LEU A 360 8.54 17.63 -6.22
C LEU A 360 9.83 18.37 -5.89
N THR A 361 10.95 17.77 -6.28
CA THR A 361 12.25 18.45 -6.24
C THR A 361 12.28 19.64 -7.19
N GLU A 362 13.15 20.61 -6.92
CA GLU A 362 13.28 21.79 -7.77
C GLU A 362 13.72 21.40 -9.19
N GLU A 363 14.58 20.39 -9.33
CA GLU A 363 15.03 19.82 -10.59
C GLU A 363 13.88 19.24 -11.41
N GLU A 364 13.00 18.45 -10.79
CA GLU A 364 11.83 17.87 -11.46
C GLU A 364 10.85 18.95 -11.90
N ARG A 365 10.58 19.95 -11.05
CA ARG A 365 9.71 21.08 -11.41
C ARG A 365 10.28 21.83 -12.60
N LYS A 366 11.59 22.11 -12.59
CA LYS A 366 12.31 22.77 -13.71
C LYS A 366 12.19 21.95 -14.98
N HIS A 367 12.35 20.64 -14.91
CA HIS A 367 12.20 19.75 -16.07
C HIS A 367 10.81 19.88 -16.71
N PHE A 368 9.72 19.75 -15.94
CA PHE A 368 8.37 19.88 -16.50
C PHE A 368 8.07 21.29 -17.01
N CYS A 369 8.56 22.33 -16.35
CA CYS A 369 8.44 23.70 -16.84
C CYS A 369 9.17 23.89 -18.19
N GLN A 370 10.37 23.33 -18.32
CA GLN A 370 11.14 23.37 -19.57
C GLN A 370 10.45 22.61 -20.69
N GLU A 371 9.82 21.46 -20.43
CA GLU A 371 9.04 20.74 -21.45
C GLU A 371 7.93 21.63 -22.03
N ILE A 372 7.19 22.37 -21.18
CA ILE A 372 6.15 23.32 -21.60
C ILE A 372 6.75 24.45 -22.45
N LEU A 373 7.84 25.07 -22.00
CA LEU A 373 8.48 26.18 -22.71
C LEU A 373 9.10 25.72 -24.03
N SER A 374 9.70 24.53 -24.06
CA SER A 374 10.27 23.94 -25.27
C SER A 374 9.17 23.72 -26.31
N PHE A 375 7.99 23.25 -25.89
CA PHE A 375 6.84 23.10 -26.76
C PHE A 375 6.36 24.45 -27.28
N ALA A 376 6.21 25.45 -26.41
CA ALA A 376 5.80 26.80 -26.80
C ALA A 376 6.78 27.46 -27.78
N SER A 377 8.08 27.12 -27.70
CA SER A 377 9.12 27.65 -28.59
C SER A 377 9.20 26.95 -29.96
N ARG A 378 8.63 25.74 -30.09
CA ARG A 378 8.60 25.03 -31.37
C ARG A 378 7.63 25.75 -32.30
N ARG A 379 8.15 26.28 -33.42
CA ARG A 379 7.30 26.82 -34.49
C ARG A 379 6.46 25.67 -35.04
N THR A 380 5.17 25.68 -34.76
CA THR A 380 4.22 24.76 -35.38
C THR A 380 4.01 25.20 -36.83
N ASP A 381 4.46 24.39 -37.79
CA ASP A 381 4.17 24.57 -39.22
C ASP A 381 2.67 24.47 -39.55
N SER A 382 1.85 24.06 -38.57
CA SER A 382 0.39 24.12 -38.59
C SER A 382 -0.12 25.41 -37.93
N PRO A 383 -0.70 26.36 -38.69
CA PRO A 383 -1.35 27.53 -38.12
C PRO A 383 -2.64 27.09 -37.41
N GLY A 384 -2.65 27.02 -36.07
CA GLY A 384 -3.93 26.94 -35.33
C GLY A 384 -3.96 26.14 -34.02
N GLN A 385 -2.93 25.41 -33.61
CA GLN A 385 -3.01 24.62 -32.37
C GLN A 385 -2.71 25.50 -31.13
N LYS A 386 -3.75 26.14 -30.59
CA LYS A 386 -3.70 26.86 -29.31
C LYS A 386 -3.97 25.87 -28.17
N ILE A 387 -3.02 25.70 -27.26
CA ILE A 387 -3.20 24.89 -26.04
C ILE A 387 -3.50 25.83 -24.88
N VAL A 388 -4.57 25.53 -24.13
CA VAL A 388 -4.97 26.30 -22.96
C VAL A 388 -4.53 25.56 -21.71
N LEU A 389 -3.75 26.24 -20.87
CA LEU A 389 -3.31 25.71 -19.58
C LEU A 389 -3.91 26.54 -18.44
N PRO A 390 -4.25 25.92 -17.29
CA PRO A 390 -4.85 26.65 -16.18
C PRO A 390 -3.89 27.67 -15.57
N LEU A 391 -4.35 28.92 -15.40
CA LEU A 391 -3.53 30.02 -14.84
C LEU A 391 -3.01 29.70 -13.43
N HIS A 392 -3.81 29.02 -12.61
CA HIS A 392 -3.43 28.67 -11.23
C HIS A 392 -2.19 27.79 -11.13
N CYS A 393 -1.79 27.11 -12.22
CA CYS A 393 -0.52 26.39 -12.27
C CYS A 393 0.67 27.36 -12.45
N PHE A 394 0.49 28.51 -13.09
CA PHE A 394 1.58 29.41 -13.46
C PHE A 394 1.75 30.56 -12.49
N ALA A 395 0.64 31.10 -12.01
CA ALA A 395 0.64 32.25 -11.14
C ALA A 395 -0.59 32.24 -10.22
N HIS A 396 -0.40 32.82 -9.05
CA HIS A 396 -1.44 33.10 -8.09
C HIS A 396 -1.57 34.62 -7.92
N LEU A 397 -2.81 35.10 -7.82
CA LEU A 397 -3.08 36.50 -7.48
C LEU A 397 -2.75 36.69 -6.01
N GLN A 398 -1.68 37.42 -5.69
CA GLN A 398 -1.23 37.61 -4.31
C GLN A 398 -1.97 38.77 -3.64
N ASP A 399 -1.96 39.94 -4.27
CA ASP A 399 -2.50 41.16 -3.68
C ASP A 399 -3.24 42.01 -4.72
N LEU A 400 -4.33 42.63 -4.29
CA LEU A 400 -4.97 43.77 -4.97
C LEU A 400 -4.87 44.99 -4.08
N HIS A 401 -4.33 46.10 -4.61
CA HIS A 401 -4.22 47.36 -3.89
C HIS A 401 -5.08 48.43 -4.55
N PHE A 402 -6.01 49.00 -3.81
CA PHE A 402 -6.96 49.99 -4.30
C PHE A 402 -6.53 51.40 -3.92
N THR A 403 -6.59 52.32 -4.88
CA THR A 403 -6.40 53.75 -4.66
C THR A 403 -7.62 54.51 -5.20
N PRO A 404 -8.45 55.14 -4.35
CA PRO A 404 -8.34 55.28 -2.89
C PRO A 404 -8.57 53.98 -2.11
N SER A 405 -7.99 53.89 -0.90
CA SER A 405 -7.94 52.65 -0.08
C SER A 405 -9.29 52.09 0.34
N ASN A 406 -10.34 52.91 0.31
CA ASN A 406 -11.71 52.48 0.58
C ASN A 406 -12.37 51.78 -0.61
N ALA A 407 -11.72 51.73 -1.79
CA ALA A 407 -12.25 51.19 -3.04
C ALA A 407 -13.62 51.79 -3.44
N VAL A 408 -13.91 53.04 -3.00
CA VAL A 408 -15.14 53.76 -3.32
C VAL A 408 -14.80 55.08 -3.97
N VAL A 409 -15.39 55.31 -5.14
CA VAL A 409 -15.28 56.56 -5.89
C VAL A 409 -16.67 57.10 -6.20
N HIS A 410 -16.81 58.42 -6.24
CA HIS A 410 -18.03 59.06 -6.73
C HIS A 410 -18.16 58.89 -8.24
N VAL A 411 -19.35 59.16 -8.79
CA VAL A 411 -19.58 59.16 -10.24
C VAL A 411 -18.61 60.13 -10.90
N GLY A 412 -17.81 59.63 -11.85
CA GLY A 412 -16.74 60.40 -12.51
C GLY A 412 -15.37 60.37 -11.80
N GLY A 413 -15.26 59.71 -10.64
CA GLY A 413 -13.99 59.48 -9.96
C GLY A 413 -13.17 58.33 -10.58
N ILE A 414 -11.85 58.38 -10.40
CA ILE A 414 -10.91 57.35 -10.88
C ILE A 414 -10.59 56.40 -9.73
N LEU A 415 -10.86 55.10 -9.91
CA LEU A 415 -10.40 54.04 -9.03
C LEU A 415 -9.20 53.35 -9.71
N SER A 416 -8.03 53.44 -9.09
CA SER A 416 -6.84 52.72 -9.54
C SER A 416 -6.70 51.43 -8.74
N VAL A 417 -6.31 50.35 -9.41
CA VAL A 417 -6.09 49.03 -8.82
C VAL A 417 -4.73 48.51 -9.27
N ASP A 418 -3.82 48.33 -8.31
CA ASP A 418 -2.55 47.64 -8.55
C ASP A 418 -2.74 46.15 -8.26
N ILE A 419 -2.25 45.30 -9.17
CA ILE A 419 -2.43 43.85 -9.11
C ILE A 419 -1.04 43.20 -8.98
N THR A 420 -0.85 42.41 -7.93
CA THR A 420 0.38 41.65 -7.71
C THR A 420 0.13 40.17 -8.01
N LEU A 421 0.78 39.65 -9.06
CA LEU A 421 0.76 38.24 -9.42
C LEU A 421 2.09 37.59 -9.02
N CYS A 422 2.04 36.49 -8.28
CA CYS A 422 3.21 35.72 -7.90
C CYS A 422 3.32 34.48 -8.82
N SER A 423 4.50 34.25 -9.42
CA SER A 423 4.72 33.08 -10.26
C SER A 423 4.93 31.83 -9.40
N GLN A 424 4.29 30.74 -9.77
CA GLN A 424 4.50 29.41 -9.19
C GLN A 424 5.54 28.58 -9.97
N MET A 425 6.05 29.11 -11.08
CA MET A 425 6.98 28.41 -11.95
C MET A 425 8.41 28.50 -11.41
N PRO A 426 9.19 27.40 -11.48
CA PRO A 426 10.54 27.35 -10.93
C PRO A 426 11.58 28.09 -11.80
N ILE A 427 11.20 28.55 -12.99
CA ILE A 427 12.02 29.34 -13.90
C ILE A 427 11.22 30.50 -14.49
N PRO A 428 11.87 31.60 -14.92
CA PRO A 428 11.19 32.73 -15.54
C PRO A 428 10.43 32.32 -16.81
N VAL A 429 9.13 32.61 -16.85
CA VAL A 429 8.26 32.41 -18.01
C VAL A 429 8.01 33.75 -18.69
N ARG A 430 8.38 33.88 -19.96
CA ARG A 430 8.09 35.09 -20.74
C ARG A 430 6.62 35.11 -21.14
N VAL A 431 5.91 36.12 -20.68
CA VAL A 431 4.50 36.35 -21.05
C VAL A 431 4.45 37.48 -22.05
N GLU A 432 3.79 37.25 -23.19
CA GLU A 432 3.62 38.28 -24.22
C GLU A 432 2.45 39.22 -23.90
N GLN A 433 1.38 38.67 -23.32
CA GLN A 433 0.18 39.41 -22.97
C GLN A 433 -0.42 38.89 -21.67
N ILE A 434 -0.76 39.81 -20.77
CA ILE A 434 -1.59 39.54 -19.60
C ILE A 434 -2.90 40.30 -19.81
N ALA A 435 -4.02 39.59 -19.74
CA ALA A 435 -5.34 40.17 -19.82
C ALA A 435 -6.05 40.01 -18.48
N ILE A 436 -6.65 41.09 -18.00
CA ILE A 436 -7.45 41.10 -16.77
C ILE A 436 -8.87 41.45 -17.17
N ASN A 437 -9.82 40.60 -16.81
CA ASN A 437 -11.23 40.88 -17.03
C ASN A 437 -11.88 41.25 -15.69
N VAL A 438 -12.46 42.45 -15.64
CA VAL A 438 -13.15 42.95 -14.45
C VAL A 438 -14.64 42.82 -14.68
N HIS A 439 -15.27 41.88 -13.98
CA HIS A 439 -16.71 41.70 -14.04
C HIS A 439 -17.42 42.67 -13.08
N PHE A 440 -18.07 43.69 -13.64
CA PHE A 440 -18.87 44.64 -12.87
C PHE A 440 -20.31 44.12 -12.75
N SER A 441 -20.67 43.53 -11.60
CA SER A 441 -22.07 43.20 -11.31
C SER A 441 -22.81 44.43 -10.79
N ILE A 442 -23.61 45.06 -11.64
CA ILE A 442 -24.50 46.16 -11.25
C ILE A 442 -25.81 45.56 -10.71
N GLU A 443 -25.73 44.86 -9.58
CA GLU A 443 -26.95 44.51 -8.84
C GLU A 443 -27.49 45.79 -8.19
N LYS A 444 -28.62 46.27 -8.70
CA LYS A 444 -29.41 47.32 -8.06
C LYS A 444 -29.74 46.84 -6.63
N ASN A 445 -29.22 47.55 -5.63
CA ASN A 445 -29.55 47.46 -4.20
C ASN A 445 -28.81 46.47 -3.26
N ASN A 446 -27.52 46.21 -3.44
CA ASN A 446 -26.71 45.46 -2.45
C ASN A 446 -25.75 46.31 -1.58
N TYR A 447 -26.07 47.59 -1.31
CA TYR A 447 -25.26 48.45 -0.40
C TYR A 447 -24.92 47.77 0.93
N ARG A 448 -25.81 46.92 1.49
CA ARG A 448 -25.52 46.13 2.70
C ARG A 448 -24.45 45.07 2.48
N LYS A 449 -24.52 44.27 1.41
CA LYS A 449 -23.51 43.22 1.13
C LYS A 449 -22.15 43.81 0.76
N THR A 450 -22.14 44.90 -0.02
CA THR A 450 -20.90 45.61 -0.35
C THR A 450 -20.28 46.25 0.89
N ALA A 451 -21.10 46.86 1.77
CA ALA A 451 -20.63 47.38 3.05
C ALA A 451 -20.17 46.28 4.01
N GLU A 452 -20.83 45.13 4.05
CA GLU A 452 -20.43 43.94 4.84
C GLU A 452 -19.12 43.32 4.32
N TRP A 453 -18.94 43.23 3.00
CA TRP A 453 -17.70 42.74 2.39
C TRP A 453 -16.54 43.71 2.65
N LEU A 454 -16.76 45.02 2.45
CA LEU A 454 -15.80 46.08 2.76
C LEU A 454 -15.50 46.20 4.26
N THR A 455 -16.39 45.76 5.16
CA THR A 455 -16.12 45.73 6.61
C THR A 455 -15.43 44.45 7.04
N LYS A 456 -15.75 43.29 6.45
CA LYS A 456 -15.03 42.02 6.69
C LYS A 456 -13.61 42.02 6.16
N HIS A 457 -13.37 42.63 5.00
CA HIS A 457 -12.06 42.72 4.35
C HIS A 457 -11.44 44.12 4.48
N LYS A 458 -11.89 44.92 5.46
CA LYS A 458 -11.38 46.26 5.71
C LYS A 458 -9.94 46.20 6.21
N THR A 459 -8.98 46.28 5.30
CA THR A 459 -7.60 46.59 5.65
C THR A 459 -7.43 48.10 5.63
N ALA A 460 -6.82 48.66 6.67
CA ALA A 460 -6.64 50.12 6.81
C ALA A 460 -5.86 50.75 5.62
N ASN A 461 -5.17 49.92 4.83
CA ASN A 461 -4.28 50.32 3.74
C ASN A 461 -4.85 50.03 2.34
N GLY A 462 -6.08 49.52 2.20
CA GLY A 462 -6.68 49.25 0.89
C GLY A 462 -6.09 48.05 0.12
N VAL A 463 -5.44 47.12 0.83
CA VAL A 463 -4.84 45.90 0.28
C VAL A 463 -5.73 44.70 0.55
N VAL A 464 -6.10 43.95 -0.48
CA VAL A 464 -6.76 42.65 -0.37
C VAL A 464 -5.73 41.58 -0.72
N THR A 465 -5.26 40.85 0.28
CA THR A 465 -4.33 39.75 0.12
C THR A 465 -5.10 38.44 -0.03
N PHE A 466 -4.72 37.64 -1.02
CA PHE A 466 -5.24 36.30 -1.24
C PHE A 466 -4.18 35.31 -0.73
N PRO A 467 -4.51 34.46 0.27
CA PRO A 467 -3.57 33.48 0.76
C PRO A 467 -3.13 32.58 -0.39
N ALA A 468 -1.84 32.26 -0.43
CA ALA A 468 -1.36 31.21 -1.31
C ALA A 468 -2.08 29.92 -0.89
N GLU A 469 -2.91 29.36 -1.77
CA GLU A 469 -3.44 28.02 -1.55
C GLU A 469 -2.22 27.09 -1.42
N THR A 470 -2.01 26.55 -0.22
CA THR A 470 -0.88 25.64 0.07
C THR A 470 -0.96 24.34 -0.73
N SER A 471 -2.00 24.16 -1.56
CA SER A 471 -2.10 23.11 -2.55
C SER A 471 -3.18 23.46 -3.59
N PRO A 472 -2.96 23.26 -4.90
CA PRO A 472 -4.01 23.34 -5.94
C PRO A 472 -5.01 22.17 -5.88
N LEU A 473 -5.00 21.41 -4.78
CA LEU A 473 -5.96 20.37 -4.50
C LEU A 473 -7.24 21.03 -4.01
N PRO A 474 -8.43 20.63 -4.49
CA PRO A 474 -9.63 20.96 -3.76
C PRO A 474 -9.41 20.46 -2.33
N ALA A 475 -9.41 21.38 -1.36
CA ALA A 475 -9.48 20.99 0.04
C ALA A 475 -10.59 19.95 0.10
N ALA A 476 -10.25 18.73 0.57
CA ALA A 476 -11.23 17.66 0.63
C ALA A 476 -12.48 18.28 1.28
N ARG A 477 -13.61 18.34 0.55
CA ARG A 477 -14.91 18.72 1.11
C ARG A 477 -15.41 17.63 2.09
N ASN A 478 -14.48 16.98 2.77
CA ASN A 478 -14.74 16.15 3.90
C ASN A 478 -14.79 17.09 5.10
N ASN A 479 -15.98 17.28 5.64
CA ASN A 479 -16.24 17.86 6.96
C ASN A 479 -15.60 17.05 8.12
N LEU A 480 -14.52 16.31 7.86
CA LEU A 480 -13.79 15.54 8.86
C LEU A 480 -12.80 16.48 9.55
N PRO A 481 -12.89 16.66 10.87
CA PRO A 481 -11.94 17.50 11.60
C PRO A 481 -10.52 16.93 11.49
N ALA A 482 -9.52 17.81 11.38
CA ALA A 482 -8.11 17.42 11.31
C ALA A 482 -7.69 16.63 12.56
N LEU A 483 -6.81 15.63 12.43
CA LEU A 483 -6.27 14.84 13.56
C LEU A 483 -5.61 15.74 14.61
N GLU A 484 -6.14 15.73 15.83
CA GLU A 484 -5.59 16.47 16.97
C GLU A 484 -4.68 15.58 17.81
N LEU A 485 -3.43 15.42 17.37
CA LEU A 485 -2.42 14.60 18.04
C LEU A 485 -1.72 15.39 19.16
N TYR A 486 -1.59 14.78 20.32
CA TYR A 486 -0.90 15.32 21.50
C TYR A 486 0.11 14.31 22.00
N GLU A 487 1.33 14.77 22.21
CA GLU A 487 2.36 14.01 22.92
C GLU A 487 2.00 13.96 24.41
N MET A 488 2.07 12.77 24.98
CA MET A 488 1.89 12.52 26.40
C MET A 488 3.18 11.96 26.95
N PHE A 489 3.66 12.58 28.03
CA PHE A 489 4.81 12.13 28.80
C PHE A 489 4.35 11.84 30.21
N GLU A 490 4.35 10.58 30.61
CA GLU A 490 4.04 10.19 31.98
C GLU A 490 5.35 10.05 32.73
N ARG A 491 5.57 10.92 33.71
CA ARG A 491 6.75 10.91 34.56
C ARG A 491 6.39 10.38 35.94
N SER A 492 7.28 9.56 36.49
CA SER A 492 7.17 9.01 37.83
C SER A 492 7.06 10.14 38.87
N PRO A 493 6.06 10.13 39.77
CA PRO A 493 5.89 11.19 40.77
C PRO A 493 7.02 11.27 41.79
N SER A 494 7.78 10.19 42.00
CA SER A 494 8.81 10.11 43.05
C SER A 494 10.18 10.63 42.62
N ASP A 495 10.56 10.44 41.36
CA ASP A 495 11.90 10.76 40.83
C ASP A 495 11.86 11.54 39.51
N ASN A 496 10.67 11.88 39.00
CA ASN A 496 10.45 12.62 37.76
C ASN A 496 11.09 11.94 36.53
N SER A 497 11.39 10.64 36.63
CA SER A 497 11.89 9.82 35.53
C SER A 497 10.76 9.53 34.53
N LEU A 498 11.11 9.44 33.26
CA LEU A 498 10.15 9.23 32.17
C LEU A 498 9.73 7.75 32.17
N ASN A 499 8.47 7.46 32.53
CA ASN A 499 7.95 6.09 32.58
C ASN A 499 7.35 5.66 31.25
N THR A 500 6.50 6.50 30.67
CA THR A 500 5.84 6.20 29.39
C THR A 500 5.77 7.45 28.51
N THR A 501 5.86 7.23 27.20
CA THR A 501 5.60 8.25 26.19
C THR A 501 4.58 7.73 25.21
N GLY A 502 3.59 8.53 24.86
CA GLY A 502 2.55 8.14 23.92
C GLY A 502 2.04 9.31 23.11
N ILE A 503 1.28 9.02 22.07
CA ILE A 503 0.59 10.01 21.26
C ILE A 503 -0.91 9.77 21.41
N ILE A 504 -1.65 10.77 21.89
CA ILE A 504 -3.11 10.73 22.02
C ILE A 504 -3.73 11.57 20.90
N CYS A 505 -4.68 11.01 20.18
CA CYS A 505 -5.55 11.79 19.32
C CYS A 505 -6.80 12.23 20.10
N LYS A 506 -6.97 13.53 20.39
CA LYS A 506 -8.08 14.04 21.24
C LYS A 506 -9.44 13.97 20.54
N ASN A 507 -9.46 14.16 19.22
CA ASN A 507 -10.68 14.15 18.43
C ASN A 507 -10.99 12.78 17.81
N VAL A 508 -10.48 11.67 18.37
CA VAL A 508 -10.79 10.29 17.92
C VAL A 508 -12.30 10.05 17.83
N HIS A 509 -13.07 10.58 18.79
CA HIS A 509 -14.52 10.46 18.81
C HIS A 509 -15.23 11.16 17.63
N MET A 510 -14.59 12.17 17.02
CA MET A 510 -15.08 12.84 15.82
C MET A 510 -14.62 12.13 14.53
N LEU A 511 -13.46 11.48 14.57
CA LEU A 511 -12.87 10.74 13.45
C LEU A 511 -13.46 9.33 13.27
N LEU A 512 -13.89 8.67 14.36
CA LEU A 512 -14.41 7.30 14.36
C LEU A 512 -15.95 7.22 14.23
N ARG A 513 -16.67 8.34 14.10
CA ARG A 513 -18.11 8.29 13.80
C ARG A 513 -18.29 7.69 12.40
N ARG A 514 -18.73 6.43 12.34
CA ARG A 514 -19.22 5.81 11.09
C ARG A 514 -20.27 6.73 10.48
N GLN A 515 -20.04 7.22 9.27
CA GLN A 515 -21.14 7.63 8.41
C GLN A 515 -21.90 6.34 8.05
N GLU A 516 -22.98 6.05 8.78
CA GLU A 516 -24.04 5.26 8.19
C GLU A 516 -24.54 6.05 6.98
N SER A 517 -24.30 5.50 5.80
CA SER A 517 -24.84 6.01 4.55
C SER A 517 -26.35 5.81 4.54
N SER A 518 -27.09 6.66 5.26
CA SER A 518 -28.53 6.80 5.12
C SER A 518 -28.83 8.03 4.29
N THR A 519 -29.43 7.78 3.13
CA THR A 519 -30.15 8.70 2.25
C THR A 519 -30.67 9.98 2.93
N SER A 520 -30.08 11.12 2.58
CA SER A 520 -30.79 12.39 2.54
C SER A 520 -30.20 13.28 1.45
N LEU A 521 -30.93 13.37 0.34
CA LEU A 521 -30.86 14.47 -0.61
C LEU A 521 -31.22 15.76 0.13
N GLU A 522 -30.23 16.43 0.72
CA GLU A 522 -30.36 17.86 0.99
C GLU A 522 -29.90 18.59 -0.28
N ALA A 523 -30.87 19.16 -0.98
CA ALA A 523 -30.65 20.04 -2.10
C ALA A 523 -29.75 21.21 -1.66
N PRO A 524 -28.72 21.57 -2.44
CA PRO A 524 -27.89 22.72 -2.12
C PRO A 524 -28.77 23.97 -2.16
N SER A 525 -28.88 24.66 -1.03
CA SER A 525 -29.44 26.01 -0.96
C SER A 525 -28.58 26.91 -1.82
N GLY A 526 -29.19 27.37 -2.93
CA GLY A 526 -28.54 28.14 -3.95
C GLY A 526 -27.89 29.41 -3.43
N VAL A 527 -26.63 29.59 -3.81
CA VAL A 527 -26.15 30.90 -4.24
C VAL A 527 -25.76 30.71 -5.70
N ALA A 528 -26.69 31.09 -6.57
CA ALA A 528 -26.43 31.21 -7.99
C ALA A 528 -25.39 32.32 -8.19
N LEU A 529 -24.17 31.93 -8.51
CA LEU A 529 -23.37 32.68 -9.47
C LEU A 529 -23.31 31.76 -10.69
N GLU A 530 -23.95 32.18 -11.77
CA GLU A 530 -24.01 31.41 -13.00
C GLU A 530 -22.61 30.94 -13.40
N ASP A 531 -22.57 29.67 -13.78
CA ASP A 531 -21.45 28.93 -14.32
C ASP A 531 -21.04 29.58 -15.65
N GLY A 532 -20.33 30.70 -15.53
CA GLY A 532 -19.69 31.39 -16.63
C GLY A 532 -18.52 30.53 -17.08
N ALA A 533 -18.78 29.71 -18.09
CA ALA A 533 -17.80 28.89 -18.78
C ALA A 533 -16.41 29.55 -18.81
N HIS A 534 -15.37 28.82 -18.40
CA HIS A 534 -13.97 29.15 -18.65
C HIS A 534 -13.65 29.08 -20.16
N VAL A 535 -14.41 29.80 -20.98
CA VAL A 535 -14.36 29.84 -22.43
C VAL A 535 -13.95 31.26 -22.81
N LEU A 536 -12.70 31.41 -23.20
CA LEU A 536 -12.27 32.56 -23.98
C LEU A 536 -12.81 32.38 -25.41
N LYS A 537 -13.88 33.10 -25.72
CA LYS A 537 -14.25 33.40 -27.11
C LYS A 537 -13.29 34.47 -27.63
N CYS A 538 -12.69 34.20 -28.79
CA CYS A 538 -12.02 35.21 -29.59
C CYS A 538 -13.08 35.92 -30.44
N SER A 539 -13.12 37.25 -30.39
CA SER A 539 -13.70 38.08 -31.44
C SER A 539 -12.60 38.98 -31.99
N ASP A 540 -12.42 38.82 -33.31
CA ASP A 540 -11.57 39.46 -34.32
C ASP A 540 -10.04 39.33 -34.23
#